data_AF-A0A8T2K529-F1
#
_entry.id   AF-A0A8T2K529-F1
#
_cell.length_a   1.000
_cell.length_b   1.000
_cell.length_c   1.000
_cell.angle_alpha   90.00
_cell.angle_beta   90.00
_cell.angle_gamma   90.00
#
_symmetry.space_group_name_H-M   'P 1'
#
loop_
_entity.id
_entity.type
_entity.pdbx_description
1 polymer ?
#
loop_
_entity_poly.entity_id
_entity_poly.type
_entity_poly.pdbx_seq_one_letter_code
_entity_poly.pdbx_strand_id
1 'polypeptide(L)'
;MGGVTGWCAGFLFQKVGKLAATAVGGGFLLLQIASHGGYIQVDWKRVEKDVNNAKKKIKKQANKSVPEINNLIEESSDFVKKNIVLSGGFAGGFLLGLAS
;
A
#
# COMPACT_ATOMS: atom_id res chain seq x y z
N MET A 1 16.34 -20.35 1.90
CA MET A 1 16.46 -18.95 2.38
C MET A 1 15.28 -18.05 2.01
N GLY A 2 14.61 -18.23 0.86
CA GLY A 2 13.44 -17.41 0.47
C GLY A 2 12.22 -17.52 1.42
N GLY A 3 11.88 -18.71 1.93
CA GLY A 3 10.68 -18.88 2.78
C GLY A 3 10.75 -18.21 4.16
N VAL A 4 11.89 -18.24 4.83
CA VAL A 4 12.05 -17.60 6.15
C VAL A 4 12.02 -16.07 6.02
N THR A 5 12.65 -15.53 4.98
CA THR A 5 12.63 -14.09 4.69
C THR A 5 11.23 -13.63 4.28
N GLY A 6 10.52 -14.44 3.49
CA GLY A 6 9.08 -14.25 3.23
C GLY A 6 8.26 -14.22 4.51
N TRP A 7 8.44 -15.20 5.40
CA TRP A 7 7.70 -15.31 6.67
C TRP A 7 7.91 -14.10 7.58
N CYS A 8 9.16 -13.65 7.77
CA CYS A 8 9.46 -12.43 8.53
C CYS A 8 8.80 -11.19 7.91
N ALA A 9 8.85 -11.06 6.58
CA ALA A 9 8.21 -9.94 5.88
C ALA A 9 6.67 -9.97 6.03
N GLY A 10 6.05 -11.14 5.94
CA GLY A 10 4.62 -11.33 6.14
C GLY A 10 4.18 -10.97 7.56
N PHE A 11 4.94 -11.41 8.57
CA PHE A 11 4.64 -11.12 9.98
C PHE A 11 4.72 -9.61 10.27
N LEU A 12 5.73 -8.93 9.73
CA LEU A 12 5.83 -7.47 9.85
C LEU A 12 4.66 -6.77 9.16
N PHE A 13 4.27 -7.24 7.98
CA PHE A 13 3.15 -6.68 7.22
C PHE A 13 1.81 -6.89 7.93
N GLN A 14 1.60 -7.99 8.67
CA GLN A 14 0.42 -8.14 9.54
C GLN A 14 0.35 -7.09 10.63
N LYS A 15 1.48 -6.81 11.29
CA LYS A 15 1.53 -5.82 12.38
C LYS A 15 1.22 -4.43 11.86
N VAL A 16 1.89 -4.00 10.79
CA VAL A 16 1.70 -2.68 10.19
C VAL A 16 0.34 -2.59 9.50
N GLY A 17 -0.10 -3.66 8.83
CA GLY A 17 -1.39 -3.74 8.15
C GLY A 17 -2.57 -3.62 9.11
N LYS A 18 -2.54 -4.29 10.26
CA LYS A 18 -3.57 -4.14 11.31
C LYS A 18 -3.63 -2.72 11.88
N LEU A 19 -2.47 -2.10 12.12
CA LEU A 19 -2.42 -0.70 12.57
C LEU A 19 -2.96 0.25 11.51
N ALA A 20 -2.56 0.09 10.25
CA ALA A 20 -3.05 0.89 9.13
C ALA A 20 -4.56 0.72 8.94
N ALA A 21 -5.08 -0.52 8.97
CA ALA A 21 -6.50 -0.79 8.85
C ALA A 21 -7.31 -0.17 10.00
N THR A 22 -6.78 -0.22 11.23
CA THR A 22 -7.41 0.41 12.40
C THR A 22 -7.41 1.93 12.28
N ALA A 23 -6.31 2.53 11.82
CA ALA A 23 -6.22 3.97 11.63
C ALA A 23 -7.19 4.46 10.54
N VAL A 24 -7.26 3.75 9.42
CA VAL A 24 -8.19 4.07 8.32
C VAL A 24 -9.64 3.88 8.75
N GLY A 25 -9.97 2.74 9.38
CA GLY A 25 -11.32 2.44 9.84
C GLY A 25 -11.79 3.37 10.97
N GLY A 26 -10.92 3.62 11.96
CA GLY A 26 -11.20 4.54 13.07
C GLY A 26 -11.33 5.99 12.61
N GLY A 27 -10.45 6.44 11.70
CA GLY A 27 -10.55 7.77 11.08
C GLY A 27 -11.83 7.94 10.27
N PHE A 28 -12.24 6.90 9.52
CA PHE A 28 -13.49 6.92 8.77
C PHE A 28 -14.73 6.97 9.68
N LEU A 29 -14.73 6.23 10.79
CA LEU A 29 -15.82 6.28 11.76
C LEU A 29 -15.96 7.66 12.40
N LEU A 30 -14.84 8.27 12.82
CA LEU A 30 -14.84 9.64 13.35
C LEU A 30 -15.34 10.65 12.32
N LEU A 31 -14.98 10.48 11.04
CA LEU A 31 -15.46 11.32 9.95
C LEU A 31 -16.99 11.22 9.78
N GLN A 32 -17.55 10.00 9.88
CA GLN A 32 -19.00 9.81 9.82
C GLN A 32 -19.72 10.50 10.98
N ILE A 33 -19.19 10.38 12.21
CA ILE A 33 -19.75 11.04 13.40
C ILE A 33 -19.69 12.58 13.25
N ALA A 34 -18.55 13.10 12.79
CA ALA A 34 -18.38 14.53 12.55
C ALA A 34 -19.34 15.06 11.47
N SER A 35 -19.60 14.27 10.42
CA SER A 35 -20.53 14.62 9.35
C SER A 35 -21.99 14.59 9.78
N HIS A 36 -22.39 13.70 10.70
CA HIS A 36 -23.78 13.58 11.16
C HIS A 36 -24.15 14.58 12.27
N GLY A 37 -23.17 15.04 13.06
CA GLY A 37 -23.36 15.95 14.21
C GLY A 37 -23.33 17.45 13.89
N GLY A 38 -23.11 17.86 12.64
CA GLY A 38 -23.30 19.25 12.20
C GLY A 38 -22.28 20.29 12.69
N TYR A 39 -21.09 19.92 13.18
CA TYR A 39 -20.16 20.89 13.77
C TYR A 39 -19.15 21.52 12.78
N ILE A 40 -18.96 20.97 11.57
CA ILE A 40 -17.98 21.51 10.61
C ILE A 40 -18.56 21.37 9.21
N GLN A 41 -18.89 22.50 8.57
CA GLN A 41 -18.97 22.53 7.11
C GLN A 41 -17.60 22.07 6.59
N VAL A 42 -17.48 20.79 6.21
CA VAL A 42 -16.28 20.30 5.55
C VAL A 42 -16.17 21.13 4.29
N ASP A 43 -15.23 22.07 4.27
CA ASP A 43 -14.91 22.90 3.13
C ASP A 43 -14.30 21.98 2.05
N TRP A 44 -15.16 21.20 1.38
CA TRP A 44 -14.81 20.27 0.33
C TRP A 44 -14.04 20.98 -0.79
N LYS A 45 -14.25 22.30 -0.96
CA LYS A 45 -13.48 23.13 -1.88
C LYS A 45 -12.00 23.26 -1.50
N ARG A 46 -11.65 23.35 -0.21
CA ARG A 46 -10.24 23.36 0.23
C ARG A 46 -9.64 21.97 0.10
N VAL A 47 -10.35 20.94 0.55
CA VAL A 47 -9.91 19.54 0.46
C VAL A 47 -9.66 19.15 -1.00
N GLU A 48 -10.58 19.47 -1.92
CA GLU A 48 -10.42 19.18 -3.35
C GLU A 48 -9.23 19.93 -3.94
N LYS A 49 -9.01 21.19 -3.55
CA LYS A 49 -7.86 21.96 -4.01
C LYS A 49 -6.54 21.34 -3.56
N ASP A 50 -6.44 20.93 -2.30
CA ASP A 50 -5.25 20.27 -1.75
C ASP A 50 -5.03 18.88 -2.36
N VAL A 51 -6.10 18.08 -2.49
CA VAL A 51 -6.06 16.77 -3.15
C VAL A 51 -5.64 16.91 -4.60
N ASN A 52 -6.16 17.89 -5.34
CA ASN A 52 -5.80 18.11 -6.74
C ASN A 52 -4.34 18.57 -6.88
N ASN A 53 -3.85 19.42 -5.97
CA ASN A 53 -2.46 19.87 -5.98
C ASN A 53 -1.49 18.73 -5.65
N ALA A 54 -1.84 17.89 -4.67
CA ALA A 54 -1.10 16.66 -4.35
C ALA A 54 -1.13 15.67 -5.51
N LYS A 55 -2.32 15.41 -6.09
CA LYS A 55 -2.49 14.52 -7.26
C LYS A 55 -1.66 14.98 -8.44
N LYS A 56 -1.57 16.29 -8.71
CA LYS A 56 -0.69 16.83 -9.78
C LYS A 56 0.78 16.54 -9.51
N LYS A 57 1.26 16.74 -8.27
CA LYS A 57 2.64 16.44 -7.88
C LYS A 57 2.94 14.94 -8.02
N ILE A 58 2.06 14.09 -7.50
CA ILE A 58 2.17 12.63 -7.60
C ILE A 58 2.13 12.20 -9.06
N LYS A 59 1.20 12.72 -9.87
CA LYS A 59 1.09 12.36 -11.30
C LYS A 59 2.34 12.77 -12.07
N LYS A 60 2.93 13.93 -11.78
CA LYS A 60 4.18 14.39 -12.42
C LYS A 60 5.35 13.49 -12.06
N GLN A 61 5.47 13.10 -10.78
CA GLN A 61 6.51 12.19 -10.32
C GLN A 61 6.30 10.78 -10.87
N ALA A 62 5.06 10.27 -10.80
CA ALA A 62 4.69 8.97 -11.35
C ALA A 62 4.99 8.90 -12.85
N ASN A 63 4.60 9.89 -13.66
CA ASN A 63 4.90 9.86 -15.11
C ASN A 63 6.41 9.86 -15.40
N LYS A 64 7.23 10.50 -14.55
CA LYS A 64 8.69 10.45 -14.68
C LYS A 64 9.24 9.07 -14.30
N SER A 65 8.61 8.40 -13.32
CA SER A 65 8.99 7.07 -12.85
C SER A 65 8.33 5.92 -13.60
N VAL A 66 7.26 6.15 -14.39
CA VAL A 66 6.57 5.12 -15.21
C VAL A 66 7.56 4.30 -16.06
N PRO A 67 8.51 4.88 -16.80
CA PRO A 67 9.46 4.08 -17.58
C PRO A 67 10.37 3.21 -16.69
N GLU A 68 10.75 3.69 -15.51
CA GLU A 68 11.55 2.94 -14.54
C GLU A 68 10.76 1.79 -13.91
N ILE A 69 9.49 2.03 -13.57
CA ILE A 69 8.58 1.03 -13.01
C ILE A 69 8.30 -0.07 -14.04
N ASN A 70 8.08 0.28 -15.30
CA ASN A 70 7.87 -0.71 -16.37
C ASN A 70 9.11 -1.60 -16.54
N ASN A 71 10.30 -1.01 -16.53
CA ASN A 71 11.54 -1.76 -16.62
C ASN A 71 11.74 -2.69 -15.40
N LEU A 72 11.48 -2.19 -14.19
CA LEU A 72 11.51 -3.01 -12.97
C LEU A 72 10.47 -4.14 -12.99
N ILE A 73 9.27 -3.90 -13.51
CA ILE A 73 8.24 -4.93 -13.65
C ILE A 73 8.68 -6.02 -14.63
N GLU A 74 9.30 -5.64 -15.74
CA GLU A 74 9.80 -6.59 -16.73
C GLU A 74 10.96 -7.42 -16.16
N GLU A 75 11.94 -6.78 -15.51
CA GLU A 75 13.07 -7.44 -14.86
C GLU A 75 12.62 -8.38 -13.73
N SER A 76 11.67 -7.94 -12.90
CA SER A 76 11.13 -8.77 -11.83
C SER A 76 10.30 -9.94 -12.36
N SER A 77 9.57 -9.78 -13.48
CA SER A 77 8.91 -10.89 -14.17
C SER A 77 9.91 -11.93 -14.65
N ASP A 78 11.02 -11.47 -15.24
CA ASP A 78 12.13 -12.32 -15.70
C ASP A 78 12.78 -13.07 -14.52
N PHE A 79 12.97 -12.39 -13.39
CA PHE A 79 13.53 -12.98 -12.17
C PHE A 79 12.60 -14.05 -11.58
N VAL A 80 11.29 -13.80 -11.54
CA VAL A 80 10.30 -14.77 -11.06
C VAL A 80 10.26 -16.02 -11.95
N LYS A 81 10.32 -15.85 -13.28
CA LYS A 81 10.37 -16.97 -14.23
C LYS A 81 11.65 -17.79 -14.09
N LYS A 82 12.81 -17.14 -13.92
CA LYS A 82 14.10 -17.82 -13.76
C LYS A 82 14.27 -18.46 -12.39
N ASN A 83 13.67 -17.89 -11.34
CA ASN A 83 13.84 -18.31 -9.95
C ASN A 83 12.50 -18.64 -9.29
N ILE A 84 11.71 -19.51 -9.93
CA ILE A 84 10.37 -19.87 -9.47
C ILE A 84 10.37 -20.55 -8.09
N VAL A 85 11.40 -21.36 -7.78
CA VAL A 85 11.54 -22.04 -6.49
C VAL A 85 11.84 -21.05 -5.36
N LEU A 86 12.71 -20.06 -5.62
CA LEU A 86 13.05 -19.04 -4.63
C LEU A 86 11.89 -18.07 -4.40
N SER A 87 11.29 -17.59 -5.51
CA SER A 87 10.15 -16.67 -5.50
C SER A 87 8.91 -17.34 -4.90
N GLY A 88 8.66 -18.61 -5.23
CA GLY A 88 7.60 -19.42 -4.65
C GLY A 88 7.83 -19.69 -3.16
N GLY A 89 9.07 -19.97 -2.75
CA GLY A 89 9.43 -20.09 -1.34
C GLY A 89 9.17 -18.79 -0.57
N PHE A 90 9.60 -17.65 -1.12
CA PHE A 90 9.32 -16.33 -0.54
C PHE A 90 7.82 -16.03 -0.46
N ALA A 91 7.07 -16.22 -1.56
CA ALA A 91 5.63 -15.98 -1.60
C ALA A 91 4.89 -16.88 -0.60
N GLY A 92 5.22 -18.18 -0.55
CA GLY A 92 4.64 -19.12 0.40
C GLY A 92 4.97 -18.77 1.85
N GLY A 93 6.22 -18.40 2.13
CA GLY A 93 6.64 -17.90 3.44
C GLY A 93 5.92 -16.62 3.83
N PHE A 94 5.80 -15.66 2.90
CA PHE A 94 5.10 -14.40 3.11
C PHE A 94 3.63 -14.59 3.42
N LEU A 95 2.94 -15.44 2.67
CA LEU A 95 1.54 -15.78 2.96
C LEU A 95 1.37 -16.48 4.31
N LEU A 96 2.28 -17.40 4.66
CA LEU A 96 2.28 -18.00 6.00
C LEU A 96 2.53 -16.97 7.09
N GLY A 97 3.40 -15.99 6.85
CA GLY A 97 3.70 -14.91 7.80
C GLY A 97 2.55 -13.92 7.91
N LEU A 98 1.79 -13.75 6.83
CA LEU A 98 0.56 -13.00 6.84
C LEU A 98 -0.58 -13.72 7.56
N ALA A 99 -0.61 -15.05 7.52
CA ALA A 99 -1.61 -15.85 8.21
C ALA A 99 -1.29 -16.04 9.72
N SER A 100 -0.02 -15.83 10.11
CA SER A 100 0.47 -15.97 11.48
C SER A 100 0.28 -14.71 12.32
#